data_AF-Q09JV1-F1
#
_entry.id   AF-Q09JV1-F1
#
_cell.length_a   1.000
_cell.length_b   1.000
_cell.length_c   1.000
_cell.angle_alpha   90.00
_cell.angle_beta   90.00
_cell.angle_gamma   90.00
#
_symmetry.space_group_name_H-M   'P 1'
#
loop_
_entity.id
_entity.type
_entity.pdbx_description
1 polymer ?
#
loop_
_entity_poly.entity_id
_entity_poly.type
_entity_poly.pdbx_seq_one_letter_code
_entity_poly.pdbx_strand_id
1 'polypeptide(L)'
;EDEQGAFSAVHPITHELAHLIGAVHDGDKAPDYIPDHPGAEACPWADGYIMSYITNSSNHYLFSPCSVRQFIVTLAYRGPKCWHVSTDVDILLQTRRKPGQAVSRAEYCQTMYSHNDWLAVDMNDTIKKMCKFRCCYKRWSMFSDMQCIVSDALDGIECDAFKVCLNGDCVGDYLL
;
A
#
# COMPACT_ATOMS: atom_id res chain seq x y z
N GLU A 1 9.77 3.99 12.21
CA GLU A 1 9.69 5.21 11.39
C GLU A 1 9.89 4.82 9.93
N ASP A 2 9.32 5.59 9.00
CA ASP A 2 9.51 5.40 7.56
C ASP A 2 10.94 5.75 7.13
N GLU A 3 11.46 5.06 6.13
CA GLU A 3 12.73 5.44 5.49
C GLU A 3 12.44 6.19 4.18
N GLN A 4 13.09 7.34 4.00
CA GLN A 4 12.81 8.21 2.86
C GLN A 4 12.99 7.48 1.51
N GLY A 5 11.95 7.49 0.69
CA GLY A 5 11.94 6.85 -0.62
C GLY A 5 11.44 5.40 -0.62
N ALA A 6 11.21 4.80 0.55
CA ALA A 6 10.59 3.48 0.65
C ALA A 6 9.06 3.49 0.49
N PHE A 7 8.41 4.63 0.78
CA PHE A 7 6.94 4.76 0.81
C PHE A 7 6.26 3.71 1.70
N SER A 8 7.00 3.15 2.67
CA SER A 8 6.57 2.00 3.46
C SER A 8 5.47 2.37 4.46
N ALA A 9 5.42 3.64 4.87
CA ALA A 9 4.38 4.16 5.75
C ALA A 9 3.06 4.50 5.05
N VAL A 10 3.00 4.51 3.71
CA VAL A 10 1.76 4.91 2.99
C VAL A 10 0.60 4.00 3.35
N HIS A 11 0.78 2.68 3.27
CA HIS A 11 -0.29 1.73 3.62
C HIS A 11 -0.71 1.82 5.10
N PRO A 12 0.20 1.77 6.10
CA PRO A 12 -0.16 1.99 7.50
C PRO A 12 -0.91 3.30 7.74
N ILE A 13 -0.47 4.41 7.15
CA ILE A 13 -1.17 5.70 7.30
C ILE A 13 -2.57 5.61 6.70
N THR A 14 -2.74 4.99 5.53
CA THR A 14 -4.06 4.77 4.92
C THR A 14 -4.97 3.92 5.81
N HIS A 15 -4.44 2.89 6.47
CA HIS A 15 -5.16 2.06 7.44
C HIS A 15 -5.65 2.89 8.64
N GLU A 16 -4.75 3.67 9.25
CA GLU A 16 -5.12 4.49 10.41
C GLU A 16 -6.06 5.65 10.04
N LEU A 17 -5.90 6.23 8.85
CA LEU A 17 -6.84 7.23 8.33
C LEU A 17 -8.23 6.62 8.13
N ALA A 18 -8.32 5.38 7.69
CA ALA A 18 -9.59 4.68 7.53
C ALA A 18 -10.31 4.45 8.89
N HIS A 19 -9.56 4.19 9.96
CA HIS A 19 -10.12 4.20 11.32
C HIS A 19 -10.70 5.56 11.70
N LEU A 20 -10.03 6.68 11.35
CA LEU A 20 -10.54 8.03 11.66
C LEU A 20 -11.87 8.35 10.96
N ILE A 21 -12.08 7.82 9.75
CA ILE A 21 -13.35 7.93 9.02
C ILE A 21 -14.35 6.80 9.35
N GLY A 22 -14.08 6.05 10.41
CA GLY A 22 -15.03 5.15 11.07
C GLY A 22 -14.99 3.70 10.62
N ALA A 23 -13.99 3.24 9.86
CA ALA A 23 -13.86 1.80 9.65
C ALA A 23 -13.37 1.09 10.91
N VAL A 24 -13.97 -0.05 11.23
CA VAL A 24 -13.35 -1.10 12.06
C VAL A 24 -12.50 -2.03 11.17
N HIS A 25 -11.76 -2.95 11.79
CA HIS A 25 -11.09 -4.01 11.04
C HIS A 25 -12.09 -4.89 10.30
N ASP A 26 -11.67 -5.44 9.15
CA ASP A 26 -12.52 -6.38 8.41
C ASP A 26 -12.78 -7.65 9.26
N GLY A 27 -14.04 -8.03 9.41
CA GLY A 27 -14.48 -9.11 10.28
C GLY A 27 -14.98 -8.66 11.66
N ASP A 28 -14.75 -7.40 12.04
CA ASP A 28 -15.18 -6.90 13.35
C ASP A 28 -16.65 -6.48 13.38
N LYS A 29 -17.21 -6.52 14.58
CA LYS A 29 -18.55 -6.03 14.89
C LYS A 29 -18.63 -4.51 14.83
N ALA A 30 -19.84 -4.00 14.69
CA ALA A 30 -20.09 -2.58 14.85
C ALA A 30 -19.72 -2.08 16.26
N PRO A 31 -19.12 -0.88 16.40
CA PRO A 31 -18.92 -0.24 17.68
C PRO A 31 -20.25 0.28 18.23
N ASP A 32 -20.46 0.13 19.54
CA ASP A 32 -21.72 0.50 20.20
C ASP A 32 -21.99 2.02 20.27
N TYR A 33 -20.96 2.85 20.02
CA TYR A 33 -21.01 4.30 20.19
C TYR A 33 -21.33 5.09 18.90
N ILE A 34 -21.47 4.41 17.76
CA ILE A 34 -21.92 5.04 16.49
C ILE A 34 -23.28 4.43 16.13
N PRO A 35 -24.37 5.21 16.18
CA PRO A 35 -25.68 4.73 15.77
C PRO A 35 -25.69 4.19 14.33
N ASP A 36 -26.38 3.06 14.13
CA ASP A 36 -26.54 2.40 12.82
C ASP A 36 -25.24 2.04 12.10
N HIS A 37 -24.13 1.95 12.84
CA HIS A 37 -22.86 1.54 12.26
C HIS A 37 -22.94 0.09 11.77
N PRO A 38 -22.54 -0.21 10.52
CA PRO A 38 -22.77 -1.52 9.92
C PRO A 38 -21.76 -2.59 10.39
N GLY A 39 -20.63 -2.19 10.97
CA GLY A 39 -19.51 -3.07 11.27
C GLY A 39 -18.87 -3.60 9.98
N ALA A 40 -18.12 -4.71 10.10
CA ALA A 40 -17.45 -5.35 8.99
C ALA A 40 -17.50 -6.89 9.02
N GLU A 41 -18.42 -7.50 9.79
CA GLU A 41 -18.58 -8.96 9.88
C GLU A 41 -18.84 -9.63 8.51
N ALA A 42 -19.39 -8.89 7.54
CA ALA A 42 -19.64 -9.39 6.19
C ALA A 42 -18.38 -9.41 5.29
N CYS A 43 -17.27 -8.81 5.72
CA CYS A 43 -16.01 -8.77 4.99
C CYS A 43 -14.96 -9.56 5.78
N PRO A 44 -14.61 -10.78 5.37
CA PRO A 44 -13.62 -11.60 6.08
C PRO A 44 -12.25 -10.93 6.16
N TRP A 45 -11.61 -10.98 7.34
CA TRP A 45 -10.21 -10.58 7.55
C TRP A 45 -9.24 -11.21 6.54
N ALA A 46 -9.51 -12.47 6.16
CA ALA A 46 -8.69 -13.24 5.24
C ALA A 46 -8.72 -12.74 3.78
N ASP A 47 -9.69 -11.90 3.41
CA ASP A 47 -9.78 -11.33 2.05
C ASP A 47 -8.67 -10.31 1.78
N GLY A 48 -7.98 -9.83 2.83
CA GLY A 48 -6.72 -9.11 2.68
C GLY A 48 -6.86 -7.65 2.24
N TYR A 49 -7.99 -7.00 2.51
CA TYR A 49 -8.16 -5.56 2.25
C TYR A 49 -7.35 -4.70 3.23
N ILE A 50 -7.27 -3.39 2.98
CA ILE A 50 -6.47 -2.42 3.77
C ILE A 50 -6.75 -2.52 5.27
N MET A 51 -7.99 -2.80 5.68
CA MET A 51 -8.37 -2.94 7.11
C MET A 51 -8.01 -4.29 7.73
N SER A 52 -7.16 -5.07 7.05
CA SER A 52 -6.51 -6.28 7.54
C SER A 52 -4.98 -6.14 7.50
N TYR A 53 -4.27 -7.06 8.14
CA TYR A 53 -2.81 -7.18 8.03
C TYR A 53 -2.35 -8.25 7.03
N ILE A 54 -3.26 -8.78 6.22
CA ILE A 54 -2.96 -9.83 5.23
C ILE A 54 -2.55 -9.18 3.91
N THR A 55 -1.38 -9.58 3.37
CA THR A 55 -0.75 -8.97 2.19
C THR A 55 -0.62 -9.94 1.01
N ASN A 56 -1.49 -10.94 0.93
CA ASN A 56 -1.36 -12.07 0.00
C ASN A 56 -1.95 -11.81 -1.40
N SER A 57 -2.62 -10.68 -1.62
CA SER A 57 -3.29 -10.35 -2.88
C SER A 57 -3.34 -8.83 -3.12
N SER A 58 -3.76 -8.41 -4.32
CA SER A 58 -3.92 -6.98 -4.65
C SER A 58 -5.07 -6.30 -3.89
N ASN A 59 -5.93 -7.06 -3.19
CA ASN A 59 -6.88 -6.47 -2.24
C ASN A 59 -6.19 -5.63 -1.16
N HIS A 60 -4.91 -5.93 -0.85
CA HIS A 60 -4.12 -5.16 0.11
C HIS A 60 -4.02 -3.67 -0.24
N TYR A 61 -4.27 -3.29 -1.49
CA TYR A 61 -4.27 -1.90 -1.95
C TYR A 61 -5.69 -1.29 -2.06
N LEU A 62 -6.72 -2.02 -1.60
CA LEU A 62 -8.12 -1.66 -1.75
C LEU A 62 -8.84 -1.66 -0.41
N PHE A 63 -9.89 -0.84 -0.31
CA PHE A 63 -10.85 -0.92 0.78
C PHE A 63 -11.91 -1.97 0.49
N SER A 64 -12.33 -2.70 1.53
CA SER A 64 -13.43 -3.65 1.42
C SER A 64 -14.76 -2.91 1.20
N PRO A 65 -15.79 -3.58 0.65
CA PRO A 65 -17.13 -3.01 0.60
C PRO A 65 -17.67 -2.60 1.98
N CYS A 66 -17.24 -3.29 3.05
CA CYS A 66 -17.62 -2.95 4.42
C CYS A 66 -16.97 -1.64 4.86
N SER A 67 -15.68 -1.43 4.61
CA SER A 67 -15.01 -0.16 4.94
C SER A 67 -15.70 1.01 4.21
N VAL A 68 -15.98 0.86 2.92
CA VAL A 68 -16.67 1.91 2.12
C VAL A 68 -18.05 2.23 2.70
N ARG A 69 -18.82 1.22 3.11
CA ARG A 69 -20.13 1.43 3.74
C ARG A 69 -20.01 2.17 5.08
N GLN A 70 -19.03 1.83 5.90
CA GLN A 70 -18.76 2.48 7.18
C GLN A 70 -18.38 3.95 6.99
N PHE A 71 -17.59 4.27 5.96
CA PHE A 71 -17.23 5.66 5.63
C PHE A 71 -18.48 6.50 5.33
N ILE A 72 -19.39 5.97 4.50
CA ILE A 72 -20.63 6.67 4.13
C ILE A 72 -21.49 6.94 5.37
N VAL A 73 -21.69 5.95 6.23
CA VAL A 73 -22.49 6.09 7.47
C VAL A 73 -21.83 7.10 8.41
N THR A 74 -20.52 7.02 8.61
CA THR A 74 -19.78 7.91 9.52
C THR A 74 -19.79 9.35 9.03
N LEU A 75 -19.55 9.59 7.74
CA LEU A 75 -19.58 10.93 7.15
C LEU A 75 -20.98 11.55 7.20
N ALA A 76 -22.03 10.76 6.98
CA ALA A 76 -23.41 11.20 7.13
C ALA A 76 -23.73 11.55 8.59
N TYR A 77 -23.32 10.72 9.55
CA TYR A 77 -23.54 10.93 10.98
C TYR A 77 -22.81 12.17 11.53
N ARG A 78 -21.54 12.38 11.14
CA ARG A 78 -20.75 13.55 11.58
C ARG A 78 -21.21 14.85 10.91
N GLY A 79 -21.73 14.76 9.70
CA GLY A 79 -22.28 15.87 8.93
C GLY A 79 -21.23 16.83 8.34
N PRO A 80 -21.68 17.78 7.49
CA PRO A 80 -20.80 18.59 6.63
C PRO A 80 -19.75 19.41 7.37
N LYS A 81 -20.02 19.84 8.60
CA LYS A 81 -19.07 20.62 9.40
C LYS A 81 -17.75 19.87 9.68
N CYS A 82 -17.78 18.54 9.71
CA CYS A 82 -16.62 17.71 10.02
C CYS A 82 -15.69 17.50 8.82
N TRP A 83 -16.23 17.50 7.59
CA TRP A 83 -15.48 17.18 6.37
C TRP A 83 -15.45 18.34 5.35
N HIS A 84 -15.99 19.50 5.71
CA HIS A 84 -15.85 20.71 4.91
C HIS A 84 -14.38 21.13 4.83
N VAL A 85 -13.80 21.05 3.64
CA VAL A 85 -12.44 21.49 3.36
C VAL A 85 -12.40 23.02 3.36
N SER A 86 -11.54 23.62 4.18
CA SER A 86 -11.41 25.08 4.31
C SER A 86 -10.27 25.68 3.49
N THR A 87 -9.52 24.85 2.76
CA THR A 87 -8.38 25.25 1.93
C THR A 87 -8.71 25.10 0.45
N ASP A 88 -8.33 26.09 -0.34
CA ASP A 88 -8.42 26.06 -1.81
C ASP A 88 -7.12 25.53 -2.46
N VAL A 89 -6.13 25.15 -1.64
CA VAL A 89 -4.85 24.61 -2.14
C VAL A 89 -5.02 23.14 -2.48
N ASP A 90 -5.01 22.84 -3.77
CA ASP A 90 -4.89 21.48 -4.28
C ASP A 90 -3.40 21.10 -4.46
N ILE A 91 -2.87 20.39 -3.47
CA ILE A 91 -1.50 19.87 -3.50
C ILE A 91 -1.31 18.70 -4.49
N LEU A 92 -2.40 18.04 -4.92
CA LEU A 92 -2.34 16.89 -5.84
C LEU A 92 -2.05 17.32 -7.28
N LEU A 93 -2.41 18.55 -7.65
CA LEU A 93 -2.05 19.13 -8.95
C LEU A 93 -0.55 19.37 -9.14
N GLN A 94 0.25 19.32 -8.07
CA GLN A 94 1.68 19.65 -8.14
C GLN A 94 2.58 18.46 -8.51
N THR A 95 2.08 17.22 -8.43
CA THR A 95 2.87 16.04 -8.82
C THR A 95 2.04 15.01 -9.57
N ARG A 96 2.35 14.82 -10.86
CA ARG A 96 1.83 13.70 -11.66
C ARG A 96 2.73 12.47 -11.63
N ARG A 97 3.85 12.52 -10.89
CA ARG A 97 4.83 11.43 -10.85
C ARG A 97 4.40 10.40 -9.83
N LYS A 98 4.31 9.14 -10.27
CA LYS A 98 4.10 7.99 -9.38
C LYS A 98 5.37 7.67 -8.58
N PRO A 99 5.28 7.03 -7.42
CA PRO A 99 6.43 6.67 -6.60
C PRO A 99 7.53 5.92 -7.37
N GLY A 100 7.15 4.97 -8.24
CA GLY A 100 8.07 4.20 -9.09
C GLY A 100 8.75 4.99 -10.20
N GLN A 101 8.28 6.20 -10.50
CA GLN A 101 8.94 7.14 -11.42
C GLN A 101 9.89 8.10 -10.69
N ALA A 102 9.82 8.14 -9.35
CA ALA A 102 10.68 8.95 -8.49
C ALA A 102 11.80 8.12 -7.84
N VAL A 103 11.53 6.84 -7.57
CA VAL A 103 12.47 5.91 -6.93
C VAL A 103 12.54 4.62 -7.73
N SER A 104 13.75 4.28 -8.20
CA SER A 104 14.02 3.00 -8.86
C SER A 104 14.10 1.85 -7.84
N ARG A 105 13.98 0.61 -8.33
CA ARG A 105 14.11 -0.59 -7.47
C ARG A 105 15.45 -0.65 -6.72
N ALA A 106 16.53 -0.23 -7.37
CA ALA A 106 17.86 -0.23 -6.77
C ALA A 106 17.94 0.78 -5.63
N GLU A 107 17.43 2.00 -5.84
CA GLU A 107 17.34 3.04 -4.81
C GLU A 107 16.46 2.58 -3.65
N TYR A 108 15.28 1.99 -3.93
CA TYR A 108 14.42 1.40 -2.90
C TYR A 108 15.17 0.38 -2.04
N CYS A 109 15.82 -0.60 -2.67
CA CYS A 109 16.58 -1.61 -1.95
C CYS A 109 17.72 -0.99 -1.14
N GLN A 110 18.35 0.08 -1.65
CA GLN A 110 19.48 0.73 -1.00
C GLN A 110 19.04 1.49 0.23
N THR A 111 17.88 2.17 0.17
CA THR A 111 17.25 2.79 1.33
C THR A 111 16.97 1.72 2.38
N MET A 112 16.12 0.74 2.05
CA MET A 112 15.59 -0.25 2.99
C MET A 112 16.64 -1.16 3.63
N TYR A 113 17.76 -1.38 2.94
CA TYR A 113 18.80 -2.32 3.36
C TYR A 113 20.19 -1.67 3.43
N SER A 114 20.25 -0.36 3.64
CA SER A 114 21.45 0.49 3.64
C SER A 114 22.61 -0.02 4.53
N HIS A 115 22.31 -0.84 5.54
CA HIS A 115 23.29 -1.42 6.46
C HIS A 115 24.01 -2.68 5.94
N ASN A 116 23.75 -3.15 4.72
CA ASN A 116 24.33 -4.38 4.19
C ASN A 116 25.35 -4.13 3.07
N ASP A 117 26.41 -4.95 3.06
CA ASP A 117 27.41 -4.93 2.00
C ASP A 117 26.89 -5.68 0.77
N TRP A 118 26.96 -5.03 -0.39
CA TRP A 118 26.56 -5.52 -1.70
C TRP A 118 25.04 -5.71 -1.86
N LEU A 119 24.46 -4.90 -2.75
CA LEU A 119 23.03 -4.88 -3.02
C LEU A 119 22.79 -5.24 -4.49
N ALA A 120 22.05 -6.31 -4.71
CA ALA A 120 21.60 -6.72 -6.03
C ALA A 120 20.07 -6.73 -6.07
N VAL A 121 19.52 -6.33 -7.21
CA VAL A 121 18.09 -6.45 -7.49
C VAL A 121 17.90 -7.68 -8.37
N ASP A 122 17.27 -8.73 -7.85
CA ASP A 122 16.88 -9.89 -8.64
C ASP A 122 15.45 -9.70 -9.19
N MET A 123 15.33 -9.91 -10.50
CA MET A 123 14.14 -9.63 -11.31
C MET A 123 13.89 -10.78 -12.28
N ASN A 124 13.62 -11.97 -11.77
CA ASN A 124 13.05 -13.03 -12.61
C ASN A 124 11.71 -12.53 -13.21
N ASP A 125 11.47 -12.79 -14.49
CA ASP A 125 10.25 -12.37 -15.21
C ASP A 125 8.95 -12.73 -14.46
N THR A 126 8.95 -13.84 -13.73
CA THR A 126 7.80 -14.30 -12.95
C THR A 126 7.43 -13.31 -11.84
N ILE A 127 8.42 -12.86 -11.04
CA ILE A 127 8.16 -11.93 -9.93
C ILE A 127 7.89 -10.52 -10.44
N LYS A 128 8.54 -10.11 -11.53
CA LYS A 128 8.32 -8.81 -12.18
C LYS A 128 6.86 -8.64 -12.59
N LYS A 129 6.25 -9.67 -13.17
CA LYS A 129 4.84 -9.68 -13.59
C LYS A 129 3.85 -9.68 -12.42
N MET A 130 4.28 -10.13 -11.24
CA MET A 130 3.52 -10.02 -10.00
C MET A 130 3.75 -8.67 -9.29
N CYS A 131 4.38 -7.71 -9.96
CA CYS A 131 4.75 -6.42 -9.37
C CYS A 131 5.52 -6.56 -8.07
N LYS A 132 6.48 -7.49 -8.07
CA LYS A 132 7.42 -7.72 -6.97
C LYS A 132 8.85 -7.78 -7.52
N PHE A 133 9.81 -7.55 -6.64
CA PHE A 133 11.24 -7.73 -6.94
C PHE A 133 11.95 -8.21 -5.69
N ARG A 134 13.21 -8.64 -5.83
CA ARG A 134 14.01 -9.06 -4.66
C ARG A 134 15.16 -8.10 -4.42
N CYS A 135 15.27 -7.66 -3.17
CA CYS A 135 16.48 -7.02 -2.66
C CYS A 135 17.38 -8.09 -2.08
N CYS A 136 18.51 -8.34 -2.74
CA CYS A 136 19.49 -9.33 -2.33
C CYS A 136 20.72 -8.64 -1.72
N TYR A 137 21.15 -9.10 -0.55
CA TYR A 137 22.32 -8.57 0.14
C TYR A 137 23.12 -9.66 0.84
N LYS A 138 24.40 -9.40 1.13
CA LYS A 138 25.21 -10.29 1.96
C LYS A 138 25.09 -9.88 3.41
N ARG A 139 24.71 -10.83 4.27
CA ARG A 139 24.76 -10.62 5.71
C ARG A 139 26.20 -10.76 6.19
N TRP A 140 26.65 -9.87 7.07
CA TRP A 140 27.96 -9.94 7.72
C TRP A 140 27.99 -11.08 8.75
N SER A 141 28.03 -12.32 8.26
CA SER A 141 27.98 -13.57 9.03
C SER A 141 29.06 -14.52 8.51
N MET A 142 29.58 -15.37 9.41
CA MET A 142 30.70 -16.30 9.18
C MET A 142 30.48 -17.26 7.99
N PHE A 143 29.21 -17.48 7.61
CA PHE A 143 28.78 -18.15 6.40
C PHE A 143 28.13 -17.10 5.52
N SER A 144 28.81 -16.68 4.46
CA SER A 144 28.45 -15.55 3.58
C SER A 144 27.30 -15.89 2.63
N ASP A 145 26.19 -16.38 3.18
CA ASP A 145 25.00 -16.70 2.42
C ASP A 145 24.30 -15.41 1.96
N MET A 146 24.00 -15.37 0.67
CA MET A 146 23.27 -14.28 0.03
C MET A 146 21.79 -14.37 0.43
N GLN A 147 21.28 -13.33 1.09
CA GLN A 147 19.88 -13.25 1.51
C GLN A 147 19.10 -12.38 0.52
N CYS A 148 17.94 -12.86 0.07
CA CYS A 148 17.05 -12.09 -0.79
C CYS A 148 15.69 -11.92 -0.13
N ILE A 149 15.21 -10.70 -0.03
CA ILE A 149 13.87 -10.37 0.49
C ILE A 149 13.00 -9.92 -0.67
N VAL A 150 11.78 -10.47 -0.75
CA VAL A 150 10.78 -10.05 -1.75
C VAL A 150 10.12 -8.77 -1.27
N SER A 151 10.09 -7.76 -2.15
CA SER A 151 9.48 -6.46 -1.91
C SER A 151 8.46 -6.15 -3.01
N ASP A 152 7.42 -5.39 -2.68
CA ASP A 152 6.43 -4.92 -3.63
C ASP A 152 6.98 -3.79 -4.49
N ALA A 153 6.65 -3.83 -5.79
CA ALA A 153 6.98 -2.77 -6.72
C ALA A 153 6.12 -1.54 -6.45
N LEU A 154 6.78 -0.38 -6.35
CA LEU A 154 6.11 0.90 -6.32
C LEU A 154 5.30 1.14 -7.60
N ASP A 155 4.17 1.84 -7.46
CA ASP A 155 3.32 2.22 -8.58
C ASP A 155 4.10 2.98 -9.66
N GLY A 156 3.87 2.62 -10.92
CA GLY A 156 4.55 3.19 -12.09
C GLY A 156 5.86 2.50 -12.48
N ILE A 157 6.31 1.49 -11.73
CA ILE A 157 7.43 0.64 -12.13
C ILE A 157 7.02 -0.26 -13.30
N GLU A 158 7.85 -0.34 -14.36
CA GLU A 158 7.60 -1.21 -15.51
C GLU A 158 7.62 -2.70 -15.13
N CYS A 159 6.54 -3.43 -15.43
CA CYS A 159 6.41 -4.87 -15.12
C CYS A 159 6.47 -5.78 -16.36
N ASP A 160 6.15 -5.25 -17.53
CA ASP A 160 6.24 -5.94 -18.82
C ASP A 160 6.28 -4.89 -19.94
N ALA A 161 6.47 -5.32 -21.20
CA ALA A 161 6.42 -4.42 -22.35
C ALA A 161 5.10 -3.64 -22.38
N PHE A 162 5.18 -2.30 -22.33
CA PHE A 162 4.04 -1.37 -22.30
C PHE A 162 3.09 -1.58 -21.10
N LYS A 163 3.61 -2.13 -19.98
CA LYS A 163 2.86 -2.32 -18.75
C LYS A 163 3.60 -1.82 -17.53
N VAL A 164 2.84 -1.29 -16.58
CA VAL A 164 3.34 -0.77 -15.30
C VAL A 164 2.59 -1.40 -14.13
N CYS A 165 3.23 -1.40 -12.98
CA CYS A 165 2.61 -1.78 -11.72
C CYS A 165 1.67 -0.69 -11.23
N LEU A 166 0.43 -1.05 -10.94
CA LEU A 166 -0.55 -0.22 -10.25
C LEU A 166 -1.32 -1.07 -9.25
N ASN A 167 -1.33 -0.66 -7.98
CA ASN A 167 -2.02 -1.38 -6.90
C ASN A 167 -1.64 -2.88 -6.85
N GLY A 168 -0.36 -3.19 -7.07
CA GLY A 168 0.15 -4.55 -7.07
C GLY A 168 -0.14 -5.38 -8.32
N ASP A 169 -0.83 -4.83 -9.32
CA ASP A 169 -1.16 -5.51 -10.56
C ASP A 169 -0.38 -4.95 -11.76
N CYS A 170 0.04 -5.84 -12.67
CA CYS A 170 0.74 -5.47 -13.90
C CYS A 170 -0.23 -5.14 -15.02
N VAL A 171 -0.48 -3.85 -15.25
CA VAL A 171 -1.54 -3.35 -16.13
C VAL A 171 -0.99 -2.55 -17.30
N GLY A 172 -1.76 -2.46 -18.39
CA GLY A 172 -1.36 -1.71 -19.59
C GLY A 172 -1.25 -0.21 -19.33
N ASP A 173 -0.23 0.41 -19.92
CA ASP A 173 0.08 1.85 -19.77
C ASP A 173 -0.98 2.77 -20.39
N TYR A 174 -1.95 2.23 -21.13
CA TYR A 174 -3.09 2.97 -21.69
C TYR A 174 -4.19 3.34 -20.67
N LEU A 175 -4.04 2.93 -19.40
CA LEU A 175 -4.94 3.30 -18.30
C LEU A 175 -4.47 4.57 -17.55
N LEU A 176 -3.48 5.29 -18.08
CA LEU A 176 -2.97 6.57 -17.57
C LEU A 176 -3.31 7.75 -18.49
#